data_AF-A0A4V1LPF6-F1
#
_entry.id   AF-A0A4V1LPF6-F1
#
_cell.length_a   1.000
_cell.length_b   1.000
_cell.length_c   1.000
_cell.angle_alpha   90.00
_cell.angle_beta   90.00
_cell.angle_gamma   90.00
#
_symmetry.space_group_name_H-M   'P 1'
#
loop_
_entity.id
_entity.type
_entity.pdbx_description
1 polymer ?
#
loop_
_entity_poly.entity_id
_entity_poly.type
_entity_poly.pdbx_seq_one_letter_code
_entity_poly.pdbx_strand_id
1 'polypeptide(L)'
;MSKSKINIPKFSYPFKKVQSQEEYYDLLGKETHGNYLFSKNGFWHGGIHFSDTLTELSATEGIRAIADGQIVAFRVNSEYLQNDDEEKDNEGLYSNGFFLLKHYFEYPIGNKLTFFSLYMHTSKFSNYDFNTHIVIGENRFLRKGVSYAPEDKLEELDKNTKVTIGEELGGNRYKVLYVENTQRLDNATIHITNIKKIENKLELKCINRKIKTDEIVIPSSDIKVNAGDALGLVGEYNRSLQINRELLHLEVFTGDDVYSFASKAKAAYEADTSEDKPKPMKVIIEDGKDLYEKISECKLNK
;
A
#
# COMPACT_ATOMS: atom_id res chain seq x y z
N MET A 1 7.29 -20.31 -34.74
CA MET A 1 5.96 -20.01 -34.18
C MET A 1 6.08 -20.06 -32.66
N SER A 2 5.94 -18.92 -31.98
CA SER A 2 5.96 -18.87 -30.52
C SER A 2 4.74 -19.64 -30.00
N LYS A 3 4.92 -20.73 -29.24
CA LYS A 3 3.81 -21.38 -28.52
C LYS A 3 3.14 -20.29 -27.69
N SER A 4 1.89 -19.94 -27.99
CA SER A 4 1.16 -18.96 -27.19
C SER A 4 1.10 -19.48 -25.76
N LYS A 5 1.80 -18.82 -24.84
CA LYS A 5 1.79 -19.20 -23.43
C LYS A 5 0.51 -18.66 -22.80
N ILE A 6 -0.15 -19.49 -21.99
CA ILE A 6 -1.21 -19.05 -21.06
C ILE A 6 -0.71 -17.90 -20.17
N ASN A 7 -1.62 -17.09 -19.64
CA ASN A 7 -1.27 -16.02 -18.71
C ASN A 7 -1.99 -16.22 -17.38
N ILE A 8 -1.31 -16.84 -16.42
CA ILE A 8 -1.76 -16.90 -15.03
C ILE A 8 -0.96 -15.83 -14.28
N PRO A 9 -1.59 -14.74 -13.79
CA PRO A 9 -0.87 -13.71 -13.08
C PRO A 9 -0.26 -14.30 -11.81
N LYS A 10 0.94 -13.87 -11.43
CA LYS A 10 1.44 -14.14 -10.09
C LYS A 10 0.58 -13.40 -9.09
N PHE A 11 0.50 -13.94 -7.88
CA PHE A 11 -0.19 -13.31 -6.76
C PHE A 11 0.78 -13.06 -5.61
N SER A 12 0.48 -12.03 -4.81
CA SER A 12 1.20 -11.66 -3.60
C SER A 12 0.19 -11.17 -2.56
N TYR A 13 0.57 -11.27 -1.29
CA TYR A 13 -0.11 -10.52 -0.24
C TYR A 13 0.12 -9.00 -0.41
N PRO A 14 -0.85 -8.17 -0.04
CA PRO A 14 -0.76 -6.71 -0.12
C PRO A 14 0.22 -6.11 0.90
N PHE A 15 0.64 -6.89 1.90
CA PHE A 15 1.62 -6.50 2.92
C PHE A 15 2.65 -7.63 3.15
N LYS A 16 3.40 -7.57 4.25
CA LYS A 16 4.52 -8.49 4.52
C LYS A 16 4.14 -9.95 4.29
N LYS A 17 5.04 -10.68 3.62
CA LYS A 17 4.90 -12.11 3.41
C LYS A 17 5.16 -12.85 4.72
N VAL A 18 4.16 -13.58 5.18
CA VAL A 18 4.22 -14.47 6.36
C VAL A 18 4.65 -15.88 5.96
N GLN A 19 4.87 -16.77 6.93
CA GLN A 19 5.41 -18.11 6.67
C GLN A 19 4.38 -19.05 6.05
N SER A 20 3.09 -18.89 6.38
CA SER A 20 2.00 -19.70 5.82
C SER A 20 0.74 -18.90 5.54
N GLN A 21 -0.17 -19.47 4.74
CA GLN A 21 -1.47 -18.86 4.46
C GLN A 21 -2.34 -18.78 5.72
N GLU A 22 -2.31 -19.84 6.53
CA GLU A 22 -3.04 -19.94 7.80
C GLU A 22 -2.61 -18.83 8.76
N GLU A 23 -1.30 -18.58 8.88
CA GLU A 23 -0.78 -17.46 9.67
C GLU A 23 -1.33 -16.11 9.18
N TYR A 24 -1.40 -15.92 7.86
CA TYR A 24 -1.95 -14.68 7.30
C TYR A 24 -3.43 -14.51 7.66
N TYR A 25 -4.21 -15.59 7.60
CA TYR A 25 -5.63 -15.56 7.92
C TYR A 25 -5.89 -15.36 9.42
N ASP A 26 -5.09 -15.98 10.29
CA ASP A 26 -5.18 -15.78 11.73
C ASP A 26 -4.86 -14.33 12.10
N LEU A 27 -3.85 -13.73 11.45
CA LEU A 27 -3.51 -12.33 11.63
C LEU A 27 -4.60 -11.41 11.08
N LEU A 28 -5.10 -11.66 9.87
CA LEU A 28 -6.19 -10.88 9.28
C LEU A 28 -7.49 -10.99 10.09
N GLY A 29 -7.77 -12.15 10.68
CA GLY A 29 -8.92 -12.38 11.55
C GLY A 29 -8.92 -11.54 12.84
N LYS A 30 -7.79 -10.93 13.21
CA LYS A 30 -7.73 -9.93 14.27
C LYS A 30 -8.40 -8.61 13.88
N GLU A 31 -8.59 -8.36 12.58
CA GLU A 31 -9.30 -7.18 12.11
C GLU A 31 -10.77 -7.25 12.53
N THR A 32 -11.16 -6.28 13.33
CA THR A 32 -12.49 -6.28 13.92
C THR A 32 -13.50 -5.53 13.07
N HIS A 33 -13.09 -4.77 12.05
CA HIS A 33 -14.02 -3.97 11.24
C HIS A 33 -13.67 -4.02 9.75
N GLY A 34 -14.71 -3.92 8.89
CA GLY A 34 -14.53 -3.89 7.44
C GLY A 34 -14.05 -5.24 6.89
N ASN A 35 -14.74 -6.29 7.31
CA ASN A 35 -14.63 -7.60 6.72
C ASN A 35 -15.60 -7.69 5.54
N TYR A 36 -15.16 -8.32 4.46
CA TYR A 36 -16.02 -8.74 3.38
C TYR A 36 -17.01 -9.80 3.92
N LEU A 37 -18.31 -9.81 3.60
CA LEU A 37 -19.07 -8.97 2.67
C LEU A 37 -19.98 -7.95 3.38
N PHE A 38 -20.12 -8.08 4.69
CA PHE A 38 -20.99 -7.24 5.49
C PHE A 38 -20.21 -6.67 6.66
N SER A 39 -20.40 -5.38 6.89
CA SER A 39 -19.93 -4.73 8.11
C SER A 39 -20.59 -5.36 9.35
N LYS A 40 -20.03 -5.10 10.54
CA LYS A 40 -20.63 -5.46 11.83
C LYS A 40 -22.09 -5.00 12.01
N ASN A 41 -22.50 -3.97 11.27
CA ASN A 41 -23.85 -3.42 11.33
C ASN A 41 -24.77 -3.99 10.24
N GLY A 42 -24.33 -5.00 9.48
CA GLY A 42 -25.11 -5.65 8.43
C GLY A 42 -25.16 -4.91 7.09
N PHE A 43 -24.48 -3.76 6.96
CA PHE A 43 -24.36 -3.05 5.68
C PHE A 43 -23.38 -3.76 4.75
N TRP A 44 -23.69 -3.74 3.45
CA TRP A 44 -22.78 -4.18 2.39
C TRP A 44 -21.40 -3.52 2.53
N HIS A 45 -20.35 -4.32 2.35
CA HIS A 45 -18.96 -3.91 2.38
C HIS A 45 -18.20 -4.67 1.28
N GLY A 46 -17.74 -3.94 0.26
CA GLY A 46 -17.23 -4.50 -1.00
C GLY A 46 -15.81 -5.06 -0.94
N GLY A 47 -15.13 -4.94 0.19
CA GLY A 47 -13.71 -5.26 0.30
C GLY A 47 -13.29 -5.70 1.69
N ILE A 48 -12.01 -5.57 1.97
CA ILE A 48 -11.42 -5.86 3.27
C ILE A 48 -10.58 -4.69 3.75
N HIS A 49 -10.53 -4.51 5.07
CA HIS A 49 -9.70 -3.52 5.72
C HIS A 49 -8.39 -4.12 6.23
N PHE A 50 -7.34 -3.30 6.19
CA PHE A 50 -6.10 -3.54 6.92
C PHE A 50 -5.77 -2.29 7.73
N SER A 51 -6.01 -2.34 9.04
CA SER A 51 -5.73 -1.23 9.94
C SER A 51 -4.34 -1.30 10.58
N ASP A 52 -3.95 -0.20 11.22
CA ASP A 52 -2.82 -0.08 12.14
C ASP A 52 -2.80 -1.13 13.27
N THR A 53 -3.93 -1.75 13.60
CA THR A 53 -3.99 -2.84 14.57
C THR A 53 -3.33 -4.13 14.07
N LEU A 54 -3.18 -4.30 12.76
CA LEU A 54 -2.53 -5.45 12.13
C LEU A 54 -1.01 -5.26 12.04
N THR A 55 -0.38 -4.95 13.17
CA THR A 55 1.05 -4.62 13.26
C THR A 55 1.95 -5.72 12.70
N GLU A 56 1.60 -6.99 12.90
CA GLU A 56 2.38 -8.14 12.46
C GLU A 56 2.35 -8.35 10.94
N LEU A 57 1.31 -7.85 10.27
CA LEU A 57 1.25 -7.82 8.81
C LEU A 57 2.06 -6.66 8.22
N SER A 58 2.59 -5.76 9.05
CA SER A 58 3.25 -4.54 8.60
C SER A 58 2.34 -3.70 7.70
N ALA A 59 1.05 -3.58 8.04
CA ALA A 59 0.06 -2.86 7.24
C ALA A 59 0.46 -1.40 6.98
N THR A 60 1.23 -0.79 7.87
CA THR A 60 1.71 0.60 7.76
C THR A 60 3.02 0.75 7.00
N GLU A 61 3.74 -0.34 6.69
CA GLU A 61 5.05 -0.29 6.02
C GLU A 61 4.98 -0.15 4.48
N GLY A 62 3.79 -0.23 3.91
CA GLY A 62 3.54 0.04 2.50
C GLY A 62 2.70 -1.00 1.79
N ILE A 63 1.86 -0.51 0.89
CA ILE A 63 0.90 -1.25 0.09
C ILE A 63 1.64 -1.95 -1.06
N ARG A 64 1.30 -3.21 -1.33
CA ARG A 64 1.85 -4.00 -2.44
C ARG A 64 0.76 -4.46 -3.41
N ALA A 65 1.13 -4.58 -4.69
CA ALA A 65 0.27 -5.13 -5.72
C ALA A 65 -0.03 -6.61 -5.43
N ILE A 66 -1.31 -6.99 -5.44
CA ILE A 66 -1.72 -8.36 -5.13
C ILE A 66 -1.53 -9.30 -6.31
N ALA A 67 -1.40 -8.76 -7.53
CA ALA A 67 -1.22 -9.55 -8.73
C ALA A 67 -0.48 -8.77 -9.82
N ASP A 68 0.13 -9.50 -10.75
CA ASP A 68 0.67 -8.90 -11.98
C ASP A 68 -0.42 -8.14 -12.74
N GLY A 69 -0.10 -6.97 -13.27
CA GLY A 69 -1.08 -6.14 -13.96
C GLY A 69 -0.53 -4.78 -14.38
N GLN A 70 -1.42 -3.79 -14.40
CA GLN A 70 -1.07 -2.42 -14.73
C GLN A 70 -1.93 -1.41 -13.98
N ILE A 71 -1.35 -0.27 -13.61
CA ILE A 71 -2.11 0.84 -13.03
C ILE A 71 -2.90 1.51 -14.16
N VAL A 72 -4.21 1.68 -13.97
CA VAL A 72 -5.12 2.29 -14.96
C VAL A 72 -5.73 3.60 -14.49
N ALA A 73 -5.79 3.84 -13.18
CA ALA A 73 -6.14 5.12 -12.60
C ALA A 73 -5.57 5.22 -11.19
N PHE A 74 -5.29 6.44 -10.73
CA PHE A 74 -4.94 6.69 -9.34
C PHE A 74 -5.27 8.13 -8.94
N ARG A 75 -5.34 8.37 -7.63
CA ARG A 75 -5.44 9.70 -7.02
C ARG A 75 -4.52 9.76 -5.82
N VAL A 76 -3.79 10.85 -5.68
CA VAL A 76 -2.97 11.12 -4.49
C VAL A 76 -3.39 12.45 -3.91
N ASN A 77 -3.72 12.47 -2.62
CA ASN A 77 -4.07 13.69 -1.93
C ASN A 77 -2.84 14.58 -1.72
N SER A 78 -2.98 15.90 -1.83
CA SER A 78 -1.94 16.81 -1.30
C SER A 78 -1.95 16.77 0.22
N GLU A 79 -3.13 16.90 0.82
CA GLU A 79 -3.42 16.82 2.24
C GLU A 79 -4.69 15.98 2.48
N TYR A 80 -4.84 15.43 3.69
CA TYR A 80 -6.07 14.70 4.04
C TYR A 80 -7.28 15.64 4.12
N LEU A 81 -8.46 15.06 3.87
CA LEU A 81 -9.72 15.76 3.92
C LEU A 81 -10.29 15.70 5.33
N GLN A 82 -10.97 16.77 5.73
CA GLN A 82 -11.71 16.88 6.97
C GLN A 82 -13.15 16.41 6.73
N ASN A 83 -13.71 15.59 7.64
CA ASN A 83 -15.15 15.30 7.60
C ASN A 83 -15.94 16.58 7.94
N ASP A 84 -17.01 16.86 7.19
CA ASP A 84 -17.82 18.08 7.35
C ASP A 84 -18.52 18.16 8.72
N ASP A 85 -18.72 17.02 9.38
CA ASP A 85 -19.42 16.89 10.66
C ASP A 85 -18.50 17.08 11.89
N GLU A 86 -17.21 17.41 11.71
CA GLU A 86 -16.25 17.50 12.82
C GLU A 86 -16.14 18.91 13.37
N GLU A 87 -16.27 19.02 14.69
CA GLU A 87 -16.24 20.31 15.40
C GLU A 87 -14.83 20.90 15.56
N LYS A 88 -13.77 20.11 15.30
CA LYS A 88 -12.37 20.52 15.50
C LYS A 88 -11.51 20.26 14.27
N ASP A 89 -10.71 21.27 13.93
CA ASP A 89 -9.66 21.15 12.93
C ASP A 89 -8.71 19.99 13.29
N ASN A 90 -8.48 19.09 12.33
CA ASN A 90 -7.62 17.90 12.43
C ASN A 90 -8.20 16.68 13.20
N GLU A 91 -9.50 16.65 13.48
CA GLU A 91 -10.20 15.41 13.88
C GLU A 91 -10.92 14.78 12.68
N GLY A 92 -11.13 13.47 12.62
CA GLY A 92 -11.92 12.89 11.51
C GLY A 92 -11.28 13.02 10.12
N LEU A 93 -9.95 13.11 10.03
CA LEU A 93 -9.24 13.19 8.76
C LEU A 93 -9.38 11.90 7.93
N TYR A 94 -9.53 12.02 6.62
CA TYR A 94 -9.59 10.88 5.72
C TYR A 94 -8.92 11.14 4.37
N SER A 95 -8.45 10.06 3.76
CA SER A 95 -7.95 10.04 2.39
C SER A 95 -9.01 9.53 1.43
N ASN A 96 -9.11 10.20 0.28
CA ASN A 96 -9.80 9.68 -0.91
C ASN A 96 -8.82 9.33 -2.05
N GLY A 97 -7.52 9.25 -1.72
CA GLY A 97 -6.49 8.73 -2.60
C GLY A 97 -6.65 7.24 -2.81
N PHE A 98 -6.31 6.78 -4.01
CA PHE A 98 -6.43 5.39 -4.39
C PHE A 98 -5.47 4.98 -5.51
N PHE A 99 -5.23 3.67 -5.64
CA PHE A 99 -4.66 3.04 -6.83
C PHE A 99 -5.65 2.03 -7.41
N LEU A 100 -5.88 2.07 -8.72
CA LEU A 100 -6.68 1.11 -9.44
C LEU A 100 -5.80 0.34 -10.44
N LEU A 101 -5.72 -0.97 -10.25
CA LEU A 101 -4.97 -1.87 -11.10
C LEU A 101 -5.92 -2.71 -11.96
N LYS A 102 -5.55 -2.92 -13.22
CA LYS A 102 -6.17 -3.88 -14.14
C LYS A 102 -5.26 -5.09 -14.28
N HIS A 103 -5.83 -6.27 -14.13
CA HIS A 103 -5.16 -7.55 -14.25
C HIS A 103 -5.75 -8.35 -15.42
N TYR A 104 -4.98 -9.32 -15.88
CA TYR A 104 -5.38 -10.19 -16.98
C TYR A 104 -5.06 -11.63 -16.63
N PHE A 105 -6.03 -12.53 -16.79
CA PHE A 105 -5.91 -13.96 -16.59
C PHE A 105 -6.40 -14.65 -17.86
N GLU A 106 -5.58 -15.53 -18.44
CA GLU A 106 -5.93 -16.40 -19.55
C GLU A 106 -5.60 -17.86 -19.23
N TYR A 107 -6.64 -18.69 -19.06
CA TYR A 107 -6.51 -20.13 -18.90
C TYR A 107 -7.83 -20.87 -19.20
N PRO A 108 -7.85 -21.86 -20.11
CA PRO A 108 -6.80 -22.17 -21.10
C PRO A 108 -6.63 -21.01 -22.12
N ILE A 109 -5.78 -21.19 -23.13
CA ILE A 109 -5.65 -20.24 -24.24
C ILE A 109 -7.04 -19.93 -24.81
N GLY A 110 -7.35 -18.64 -24.97
CA GLY A 110 -8.64 -18.15 -25.47
C GLY A 110 -9.74 -17.99 -24.41
N ASN A 111 -9.55 -18.47 -23.18
CA ASN A 111 -10.45 -18.22 -22.06
C ASN A 111 -9.86 -17.13 -21.16
N LYS A 112 -10.43 -15.93 -21.22
CA LYS A 112 -9.86 -14.70 -20.67
C LYS A 112 -10.75 -14.13 -19.58
N LEU A 113 -10.12 -13.57 -18.55
CA LEU A 113 -10.75 -12.85 -17.46
C LEU A 113 -9.92 -11.60 -17.15
N THR A 114 -10.57 -10.45 -17.21
CA THR A 114 -10.06 -9.19 -16.70
C THR A 114 -10.62 -8.98 -15.30
N PHE A 115 -9.78 -8.66 -14.33
CA PHE A 115 -10.24 -8.24 -13.02
C PHE A 115 -9.45 -7.01 -12.57
N PHE A 116 -9.97 -6.32 -11.57
CA PHE A 116 -9.41 -5.10 -11.02
C PHE A 116 -9.15 -5.26 -9.54
N SER A 117 -8.12 -4.58 -9.04
CA SER A 117 -7.93 -4.36 -7.61
C SER A 117 -7.89 -2.86 -7.32
N LEU A 118 -8.65 -2.44 -6.32
CA LEU A 118 -8.79 -1.05 -5.90
C LEU A 118 -8.28 -0.90 -4.47
N TYR A 119 -7.25 -0.07 -4.31
CA TYR A 119 -6.58 0.22 -3.04
C TYR A 119 -6.96 1.64 -2.62
N MET A 120 -7.74 1.81 -1.56
CA MET A 120 -8.28 3.11 -1.13
C MET A 120 -7.68 3.58 0.19
N HIS A 121 -7.90 4.85 0.50
CA HIS A 121 -7.39 5.54 1.69
C HIS A 121 -5.86 5.56 1.72
N THR A 122 -5.24 5.87 0.58
CA THR A 122 -3.77 5.92 0.47
C THR A 122 -3.19 7.19 1.09
N SER A 123 -1.93 7.18 1.48
CA SER A 123 -1.28 8.33 2.12
C SER A 123 -1.27 9.60 1.26
N LYS A 124 -1.02 10.77 1.88
CA LYS A 124 -0.87 12.05 1.18
C LYS A 124 0.50 12.21 0.51
N PHE A 125 0.61 13.12 -0.45
CA PHE A 125 1.78 13.30 -1.31
C PHE A 125 3.07 13.57 -0.53
N SER A 126 3.00 14.39 0.52
CA SER A 126 4.16 14.71 1.36
C SER A 126 4.73 13.49 2.08
N ASN A 127 3.92 12.48 2.39
CA ASN A 127 4.38 11.22 2.99
C ASN A 127 5.09 10.31 1.97
N TYR A 128 4.87 10.53 0.67
CA TYR A 128 5.58 9.86 -0.42
C TYR A 128 6.91 10.52 -0.79
N ASP A 129 7.32 11.57 -0.08
CA ASP A 129 8.62 12.20 -0.33
C ASP A 129 9.76 11.31 0.21
N PHE A 130 10.10 10.29 -0.58
CA PHE A 130 11.24 9.40 -0.33
C PHE A 130 12.59 10.05 -0.67
N ASN A 131 12.74 11.37 -0.50
CA ASN A 131 14.06 12.02 -0.42
C ASN A 131 14.82 11.66 0.86
N THR A 132 14.51 10.50 1.43
CA THR A 132 15.12 9.93 2.60
C THR A 132 16.45 9.30 2.24
N HIS A 133 17.45 9.64 3.05
CA HIS A 133 18.75 9.07 3.06
C HIS A 133 18.95 8.37 4.40
N ILE A 134 19.86 7.42 4.47
CA ILE A 134 20.38 6.90 5.74
C ILE A 134 21.73 7.52 6.01
N VAL A 135 21.99 7.83 7.27
CA VAL A 135 23.32 8.21 7.74
C VAL A 135 24.26 7.01 7.59
N ILE A 136 25.45 7.25 7.02
CA ILE A 136 26.48 6.23 6.78
C ILE A 136 27.75 6.53 7.56
N GLY A 137 28.26 5.50 8.25
CA GLY A 137 29.43 5.62 9.13
C GLY A 137 29.09 6.22 10.49
N GLU A 138 30.11 6.44 11.30
CA GLU A 138 30.01 6.98 12.67
C GLU A 138 30.48 8.44 12.72
N ASN A 139 30.28 9.14 13.85
CA ASN A 139 30.73 10.53 14.02
C ASN A 139 30.12 11.48 12.98
N ARG A 140 28.82 11.35 12.72
CA ARG A 140 28.10 12.14 11.70
C ARG A 140 27.27 13.21 12.36
N PHE A 141 27.63 14.47 12.12
CA PHE A 141 27.01 15.61 12.79
C PHE A 141 26.13 16.43 11.86
N LEU A 142 24.95 16.76 12.36
CA LEU A 142 24.18 17.91 11.92
C LEU A 142 24.91 19.19 12.31
N ARG A 143 24.82 20.22 11.45
CA ARG A 143 25.49 21.50 11.68
C ARG A 143 24.63 22.69 11.29
N LYS A 144 24.96 23.86 11.84
CA LYS A 144 24.39 25.14 11.41
C LYS A 144 25.10 25.64 10.15
N GLY A 145 24.33 25.94 9.10
CA GLY A 145 24.87 26.49 7.85
C GLY A 145 25.86 25.55 7.15
N VAL A 146 26.84 26.11 6.42
CA VAL A 146 27.79 25.34 5.60
C VAL A 146 29.19 25.17 6.22
N SER A 147 29.41 25.76 7.40
CA SER A 147 30.70 25.79 8.10
C SER A 147 31.03 24.46 8.79
N TYR A 148 32.32 24.17 8.95
CA TYR A 148 32.85 23.01 9.67
C TYR A 148 33.37 23.34 11.07
N ALA A 149 33.22 24.58 11.52
CA ALA A 149 33.71 25.04 12.81
C ALA A 149 33.08 24.23 13.96
N PRO A 150 33.82 23.92 15.04
CA PRO A 150 33.31 23.11 16.16
C PRO A 150 32.01 23.64 16.78
N GLU A 151 31.87 24.96 16.87
CA GLU A 151 30.72 25.69 17.40
C GLU A 151 29.43 25.52 16.58
N ASP A 152 29.55 25.11 15.32
CA ASP A 152 28.39 24.89 14.44
C ASP A 152 27.84 23.47 14.54
N LYS A 153 28.42 22.57 15.35
CA LYS A 153 27.87 21.22 15.58
C LYS A 153 26.59 21.29 16.39
N LEU A 154 25.56 20.58 15.95
CA LEU A 154 24.26 20.53 16.61
C LEU A 154 24.04 19.18 17.30
N GLU A 155 23.99 18.11 16.51
CA GLU A 155 23.58 16.78 16.95
C GLU A 155 24.38 15.73 16.20
N GLU A 156 24.80 14.67 16.90
CA GLU A 156 25.35 13.48 16.28
C GLU A 156 24.22 12.51 15.92
N LEU A 157 24.26 12.01 14.69
CA LEU A 157 23.31 11.01 14.22
C LEU A 157 23.99 9.64 14.16
N ASP A 158 23.27 8.64 14.65
CA ASP A 158 23.69 7.25 14.58
C ASP A 158 23.71 6.73 13.14
N LYS A 159 24.50 5.69 12.91
CA LYS A 159 24.49 4.99 11.64
C LYS A 159 23.10 4.41 11.37
N ASN A 160 22.64 4.52 10.12
CA ASN A 160 21.33 4.11 9.64
C ASN A 160 20.16 5.03 10.05
N THR A 161 20.40 6.12 10.79
CA THR A 161 19.37 7.13 11.04
C THR A 161 18.81 7.67 9.71
N LYS A 162 17.49 7.68 9.58
CA LYS A 162 16.77 8.21 8.41
C LYS A 162 16.73 9.73 8.46
N VAL A 163 17.13 10.36 7.37
CA VAL A 163 17.13 11.81 7.21
C VAL A 163 16.53 12.21 5.87
N THR A 164 15.62 13.18 5.89
CA THR A 164 15.07 13.78 4.65
C THR A 164 15.75 15.12 4.43
N ILE A 165 16.34 15.31 3.25
CA ILE A 165 17.08 16.51 2.89
C ILE A 165 16.28 17.41 1.92
N GLY A 166 16.46 18.72 2.06
CA GLY A 166 15.89 19.77 1.21
C GLY A 166 16.91 20.27 0.18
N GLU A 167 16.91 21.58 -0.07
CA GLU A 167 17.81 22.21 -1.04
C GLU A 167 19.29 22.19 -0.62
N GLU A 168 20.17 22.27 -1.62
CA GLU A 168 21.60 22.44 -1.39
C GLU A 168 21.92 23.89 -1.03
N LEU A 169 22.67 24.09 0.05
CA LEU A 169 23.05 25.42 0.55
C LEU A 169 24.50 25.78 0.18
N GLY A 170 25.22 24.88 -0.48
CA GLY A 170 26.62 25.05 -0.93
C GLY A 170 27.60 24.10 -0.23
N GLY A 171 28.73 23.83 -0.90
CA GLY A 171 29.77 22.93 -0.38
C GLY A 171 29.28 21.50 -0.15
N ASN A 172 28.34 21.02 -0.98
CA ASN A 172 27.69 19.71 -0.85
C ASN A 172 26.95 19.49 0.50
N ARG A 173 26.50 20.59 1.13
CA ARG A 173 25.67 20.54 2.33
C ARG A 173 24.23 20.85 1.99
N TYR A 174 23.35 19.98 2.48
CA TYR A 174 21.91 20.05 2.23
C TYR A 174 21.19 20.39 3.52
N LYS A 175 20.13 21.18 3.42
CA LYS A 175 19.22 21.44 4.54
C LYS A 175 18.59 20.12 5.00
N VAL A 176 18.52 19.87 6.30
CA VAL A 176 17.82 18.71 6.87
C VAL A 176 16.42 19.15 7.26
N LEU A 177 15.42 18.49 6.67
CA LEU A 177 14.01 18.77 6.91
C LEU A 177 13.46 17.87 8.02
N TYR A 178 13.86 16.59 8.05
CA TYR A 178 13.41 15.60 9.02
C TYR A 178 14.54 14.66 9.46
N VAL A 179 14.48 14.21 10.71
CA VAL A 179 15.28 13.11 11.28
C VAL A 179 14.31 12.14 11.94
N GLU A 180 14.30 10.86 11.53
CA GLU A 180 13.34 9.84 12.00
C GLU A 180 11.90 10.35 12.07
N ASN A 181 11.44 11.01 11.00
CA ASN A 181 10.11 11.63 10.87
C ASN A 181 9.82 12.83 11.78
N THR A 182 10.77 13.24 12.63
CA THR A 182 10.66 14.47 13.41
C THR A 182 11.11 15.66 12.57
N GLN A 183 10.22 16.64 12.38
CA GLN A 183 10.52 17.84 11.61
C GLN A 183 11.57 18.71 12.33
N ARG A 184 12.54 19.23 11.56
CA ARG A 184 13.52 20.20 12.05
C ARG A 184 13.20 21.61 11.56
N LEU A 185 13.20 22.56 12.49
CA LEU A 185 12.96 23.98 12.22
C LEU A 185 14.22 24.85 12.40
N ASP A 186 15.31 24.27 12.89
CA ASP A 186 16.54 24.95 13.26
C ASP A 186 17.53 25.15 12.10
N ASN A 187 17.10 24.90 10.86
CA ASN A 187 17.90 25.00 9.63
C ASN A 187 19.22 24.19 9.69
N ALA A 188 19.21 23.06 10.41
CA ALA A 188 20.32 22.14 10.43
C ALA A 188 20.68 21.64 9.01
N THR A 189 21.95 21.31 8.79
CA THR A 189 22.47 20.81 7.52
C THR A 189 23.26 19.52 7.71
N ILE A 190 23.37 18.73 6.65
CA ILE A 190 24.20 17.53 6.58
C ILE A 190 24.99 17.52 5.26
N HIS A 191 26.22 17.01 5.30
CA HIS A 191 27.03 16.86 4.09
C HIS A 191 26.65 15.58 3.35
N ILE A 192 26.60 15.62 2.02
CA ILE A 192 26.13 14.49 1.20
C ILE A 192 26.93 13.20 1.42
N THR A 193 28.23 13.28 1.74
CA THR A 193 29.05 12.09 1.99
C THR A 193 28.70 11.36 3.29
N ASN A 194 27.95 12.00 4.18
CA ASN A 194 27.53 11.41 5.45
C ASN A 194 26.26 10.58 5.29
N ILE A 195 25.63 10.61 4.11
CA ILE A 195 24.34 10.01 3.88
C ILE A 195 24.36 9.21 2.58
N LYS A 196 23.67 8.08 2.56
CA LYS A 196 23.39 7.34 1.33
C LYS A 196 21.90 7.41 1.07
N LYS A 197 21.51 7.75 -0.16
CA LYS A 197 20.10 7.66 -0.56
C LYS A 197 19.61 6.24 -0.36
N ILE A 198 18.45 6.08 0.29
CA ILE A 198 17.83 4.77 0.40
C ILE A 198 17.37 4.38 -1.01
N GLU A 199 18.07 3.42 -1.62
CA GLU A 199 17.76 2.91 -2.97
C GLU A 199 16.48 2.07 -3.00
N ASN A 200 15.95 1.70 -1.84
CA ASN A 200 14.57 1.23 -1.66
C ASN A 200 13.60 2.41 -1.74
N LYS A 201 13.71 3.15 -2.83
CA LYS A 201 12.63 3.97 -3.31
C LYS A 201 11.48 2.97 -3.48
N LEU A 202 10.37 3.20 -2.78
CA LEU A 202 9.10 3.01 -3.46
C LEU A 202 9.22 3.90 -4.70
N GLU A 203 9.83 3.39 -5.77
CA GLU A 203 9.63 3.92 -7.10
C GLU A 203 8.18 3.57 -7.38
N LEU A 204 7.30 4.38 -6.82
CA LEU A 204 5.91 4.44 -7.19
C LEU A 204 5.95 4.66 -8.68
N LYS A 205 5.84 3.59 -9.47
CA LYS A 205 5.94 3.67 -10.94
C LYS A 205 4.93 4.68 -11.51
N CYS A 206 3.91 5.04 -10.73
CA CYS A 206 2.88 6.05 -10.93
C CYS A 206 3.16 7.45 -10.35
N ILE A 207 4.00 7.61 -9.32
CA ILE A 207 4.19 8.88 -8.60
C ILE A 207 5.61 9.38 -8.84
N ASN A 208 5.77 10.21 -9.86
CA ASN A 208 6.95 11.06 -10.00
C ASN A 208 6.66 12.46 -9.40
N ARG A 209 7.69 13.29 -9.19
CA ARG A 209 7.55 14.64 -8.62
C ARG A 209 6.66 15.61 -9.44
N LYS A 210 6.12 15.20 -10.59
CA LYS A 210 5.27 16.01 -11.48
C LYS A 210 3.81 15.56 -11.51
N ILE A 211 3.38 14.65 -10.63
CA ILE A 211 1.96 14.31 -10.57
C ILE A 211 1.15 15.53 -10.10
N LYS A 212 -0.06 15.65 -10.66
CA LYS A 212 -1.07 16.52 -10.08
C LYS A 212 -1.72 15.79 -8.92
N THR A 213 -1.64 16.36 -7.73
CA THR A 213 -2.39 15.87 -6.56
C THR A 213 -3.86 16.24 -6.70
N ASP A 214 -4.71 15.57 -5.92
CA ASP A 214 -6.14 15.84 -5.76
C ASP A 214 -7.01 15.66 -7.02
N GLU A 215 -6.41 15.24 -8.13
CA GLU A 215 -7.08 14.86 -9.38
C GLU A 215 -6.98 13.34 -9.61
N ILE A 216 -7.95 12.77 -10.34
CA ILE A 216 -7.83 11.42 -10.86
C ILE A 216 -6.88 11.46 -12.06
N VAL A 217 -5.77 10.73 -11.96
CA VAL A 217 -4.79 10.59 -13.03
C VAL A 217 -5.02 9.27 -13.75
N ILE A 218 -5.22 9.35 -15.06
CA ILE A 218 -5.23 8.20 -15.98
C ILE A 218 -3.89 8.21 -16.72
N PRO A 219 -3.01 7.22 -16.51
CA PRO A 219 -1.72 7.16 -17.19
C PRO A 219 -1.87 7.17 -18.72
N SER A 220 -1.10 8.01 -19.41
CA SER A 220 -1.06 8.04 -20.88
C SER A 220 -0.32 6.85 -21.51
N SER A 221 0.38 6.06 -20.69
CA SER A 221 1.14 4.87 -21.08
C SER A 221 0.96 3.78 -20.03
N ASP A 222 1.05 2.53 -20.46
CA ASP A 222 0.97 1.36 -19.57
C ASP A 222 2.02 1.42 -18.44
N ILE A 223 1.56 1.51 -17.20
CA ILE A 223 2.41 1.37 -16.00
C ILE A 223 2.31 -0.06 -15.50
N LYS A 224 3.24 -0.93 -15.93
CA LYS A 224 3.25 -2.34 -15.53
C LYS A 224 3.68 -2.52 -14.07
N VAL A 225 2.94 -3.35 -13.36
CA VAL A 225 3.20 -3.74 -11.97
C VAL A 225 3.26 -5.26 -11.87
N ASN A 226 4.23 -5.77 -11.13
CA ASN A 226 4.31 -7.18 -10.78
C ASN A 226 3.69 -7.39 -9.40
N ALA A 227 3.22 -8.61 -9.13
CA ALA A 227 2.80 -9.00 -7.79
C ALA A 227 3.93 -8.75 -6.77
N GLY A 228 3.61 -8.07 -5.67
CA GLY A 228 4.55 -7.71 -4.62
C GLY A 228 5.28 -6.38 -4.83
N ASP A 229 5.17 -5.77 -6.03
CA ASP A 229 5.66 -4.41 -6.27
C ASP A 229 4.97 -3.45 -5.30
N ALA A 230 5.74 -2.52 -4.75
CA ALA A 230 5.21 -1.53 -3.84
C ALA A 230 4.43 -0.45 -4.61
N LEU A 231 3.22 -0.15 -4.14
CA LEU A 231 2.25 0.73 -4.77
C LEU A 231 2.07 2.06 -4.06
N GLY A 232 2.27 2.09 -2.74
CA GLY A 232 1.81 3.21 -1.92
C GLY A 232 2.06 3.01 -0.44
N LEU A 233 1.57 3.95 0.34
CA LEU A 233 1.56 3.95 1.79
C LEU A 233 0.11 4.04 2.22
N VAL A 234 -0.18 3.48 3.38
CA VAL A 234 -1.50 3.60 3.97
C VAL A 234 -1.70 5.04 4.44
N GLY A 235 -2.92 5.55 4.28
CA GLY A 235 -3.33 6.86 4.72
C GLY A 235 -4.41 6.76 5.80
N GLU A 236 -4.87 7.93 6.23
CA GLU A 236 -5.86 8.01 7.29
C GLU A 236 -7.28 7.75 6.78
N TYR A 237 -8.06 7.08 7.63
CA TYR A 237 -9.51 6.98 7.49
C TYR A 237 -10.15 6.99 8.88
N ASN A 238 -10.44 8.21 9.34
CA ASN A 238 -11.04 8.48 10.62
C ASN A 238 -12.53 8.78 10.47
N ARG A 239 -13.33 8.30 11.41
CA ARG A 239 -14.69 8.78 11.67
C ARG A 239 -14.66 9.89 12.72
N SER A 240 -15.82 10.42 13.06
CA SER A 240 -15.90 11.43 14.12
C SER A 240 -15.30 10.99 15.44
N LEU A 241 -14.55 11.92 16.02
CA LEU A 241 -13.75 11.76 17.24
C LEU A 241 -12.57 10.78 17.10
N GLN A 242 -12.26 10.30 15.89
CA GLN A 242 -11.06 9.49 15.63
C GLN A 242 -9.95 10.35 15.03
N ILE A 243 -8.71 10.02 15.38
CA ILE A 243 -7.50 10.67 14.87
C ILE A 243 -6.44 9.63 14.55
N ASN A 244 -5.63 9.88 13.52
CA ASN A 244 -4.46 9.09 13.16
C ASN A 244 -4.71 7.59 12.92
N ARG A 245 -5.94 7.19 12.57
CA ARG A 245 -6.25 5.80 12.24
C ARG A 245 -5.87 5.52 10.79
N GLU A 246 -4.78 4.79 10.62
CA GLU A 246 -4.34 4.32 9.31
C GLU A 246 -5.12 3.06 8.90
N LEU A 247 -5.65 3.08 7.68
CA LEU A 247 -6.48 2.00 7.16
C LEU A 247 -6.34 1.89 5.64
N LEU A 248 -5.99 0.72 5.13
CA LEU A 248 -6.21 0.39 3.73
C LEU A 248 -7.58 -0.27 3.58
N HIS A 249 -8.34 0.13 2.56
CA HIS A 249 -9.47 -0.66 2.06
C HIS A 249 -9.08 -1.25 0.69
N LEU A 250 -9.14 -2.57 0.57
CA LEU A 250 -8.83 -3.30 -0.67
C LEU A 250 -10.08 -4.02 -1.21
N GLU A 251 -10.43 -3.73 -2.46
CA GLU A 251 -11.48 -4.43 -3.21
C GLU A 251 -10.90 -5.18 -4.41
N VAL A 252 -11.52 -6.30 -4.78
CA VAL A 252 -11.25 -7.04 -6.02
C VAL A 252 -12.56 -7.30 -6.74
N PHE A 253 -12.66 -6.85 -7.99
CA PHE A 253 -13.89 -6.95 -8.76
C PHE A 253 -13.62 -7.20 -10.25
N THR A 254 -14.65 -7.64 -10.96
CA THR A 254 -14.60 -7.87 -12.40
C THR A 254 -15.97 -7.61 -13.00
N GLY A 255 -15.99 -7.12 -14.24
CA GLY A 255 -17.20 -7.06 -15.06
C GLY A 255 -17.37 -8.26 -15.99
N ASP A 256 -16.40 -9.18 -16.01
CA ASP A 256 -16.42 -10.36 -16.86
C ASP A 256 -17.24 -11.49 -16.21
N ASP A 257 -17.72 -12.43 -17.02
CA ASP A 257 -18.46 -13.61 -16.55
C ASP A 257 -17.51 -14.63 -15.88
N VAL A 258 -17.37 -14.50 -14.56
CA VAL A 258 -16.56 -15.38 -13.72
C VAL A 258 -17.02 -16.83 -13.81
N TYR A 259 -18.33 -17.08 -13.89
CA TYR A 259 -18.86 -18.45 -13.90
C TYR A 259 -18.48 -19.19 -15.18
N SER A 260 -18.67 -18.55 -16.33
CA SER A 260 -18.26 -19.10 -17.63
C SER A 260 -16.75 -19.28 -17.71
N PHE A 261 -15.98 -18.31 -17.24
CA PHE A 261 -14.51 -18.42 -17.19
C PHE A 261 -14.08 -19.60 -16.33
N ALA A 262 -14.58 -19.68 -15.08
CA ALA A 262 -14.20 -20.71 -14.12
C ALA A 262 -14.61 -22.12 -14.58
N SER A 263 -15.78 -22.26 -15.22
CA SER A 263 -16.26 -23.55 -15.74
C SER A 263 -15.35 -24.08 -16.85
N LYS A 264 -14.95 -23.22 -17.80
CA LYS A 264 -14.00 -23.57 -18.87
C LYS A 264 -12.60 -23.84 -18.31
N ALA A 265 -12.13 -23.02 -17.38
CA ALA A 265 -10.85 -23.20 -16.70
C ALA A 265 -10.81 -24.53 -15.96
N LYS A 266 -11.85 -24.88 -15.21
CA LYS A 266 -11.98 -26.15 -14.49
C LYS A 266 -11.98 -27.34 -15.44
N ALA A 267 -12.78 -27.32 -16.50
CA ALA A 267 -12.83 -28.40 -17.48
C ALA A 267 -11.47 -28.62 -18.16
N ALA A 268 -10.79 -27.54 -18.56
CA ALA A 268 -9.44 -27.62 -19.13
C ALA A 268 -8.42 -28.14 -18.13
N TYR A 269 -8.49 -27.69 -16.87
CA TYR A 269 -7.66 -28.19 -15.79
C TYR A 269 -7.89 -29.69 -15.55
N GLU A 270 -9.12 -30.17 -15.44
CA GLU A 270 -9.40 -31.59 -15.20
C GLU A 270 -8.91 -32.49 -16.34
N ALA A 271 -8.93 -31.99 -17.58
CA ALA A 271 -8.42 -32.69 -18.76
C ALA A 271 -6.88 -32.66 -18.93
N ASP A 272 -6.19 -31.71 -18.30
CA ASP A 272 -4.73 -31.57 -18.41
C ASP A 272 -4.01 -32.66 -17.59
N THR A 273 -3.20 -33.49 -18.24
CA THR A 273 -2.40 -34.55 -17.62
C THR A 273 -0.90 -34.24 -17.63
N SER A 274 -0.51 -33.05 -18.07
CA SER A 274 0.89 -32.62 -18.16
C SER A 274 1.54 -32.43 -16.80
N GLU A 275 2.87 -32.59 -16.73
CA GLU A 275 3.63 -32.34 -15.51
C GLU A 275 3.69 -30.84 -15.15
N ASP A 276 3.55 -29.95 -16.14
CA ASP A 276 3.52 -28.50 -15.99
C ASP A 276 2.14 -27.91 -15.74
N LYS A 277 1.13 -28.77 -15.56
CA LYS A 277 -0.23 -28.40 -15.14
C LYS A 277 -0.19 -27.43 -13.95
N PRO A 278 -0.95 -26.32 -13.99
CA PRO A 278 -1.00 -25.36 -12.88
C PRO A 278 -1.32 -26.04 -11.54
N LYS A 279 -0.81 -25.54 -10.42
CA LYS A 279 -1.16 -26.07 -9.09
C LYS A 279 -2.13 -25.09 -8.42
N PRO A 280 -3.45 -25.30 -8.50
CA PRO A 280 -4.41 -24.38 -7.91
C PRO A 280 -4.25 -24.39 -6.39
N MET A 281 -4.23 -23.21 -5.80
CA MET A 281 -4.52 -23.06 -4.36
C MET A 281 -6.00 -23.40 -4.15
N LYS A 282 -6.27 -24.45 -3.38
CA LYS A 282 -7.63 -24.80 -2.94
C LYS A 282 -7.85 -24.24 -1.54
N VAL A 283 -8.82 -23.35 -1.40
CA VAL A 283 -9.48 -23.13 -0.12
C VAL A 283 -10.62 -24.15 -0.06
N ILE A 284 -10.52 -25.12 0.85
CA ILE A 284 -11.57 -26.11 1.07
C ILE A 284 -12.41 -25.60 2.23
N ILE A 285 -13.67 -25.26 1.94
CA ILE A 285 -14.68 -24.97 2.96
C ILE A 285 -15.48 -26.26 3.10
N GLU A 286 -15.42 -26.88 4.27
CA GLU A 286 -16.16 -28.11 4.55
C GLU A 286 -17.66 -27.85 4.45
N ASP A 287 -18.40 -28.81 3.90
CA ASP A 287 -19.85 -28.74 3.83
C ASP A 287 -20.46 -28.61 5.25
N GLY A 288 -21.46 -27.74 5.40
CA GLY A 288 -22.07 -27.43 6.70
C GLY A 288 -21.30 -26.45 7.60
N LYS A 289 -20.19 -25.86 7.14
CA LYS A 289 -19.55 -24.74 7.85
C LYS A 289 -20.30 -23.44 7.55
N ASP A 290 -20.69 -22.75 8.61
CA ASP A 290 -21.20 -21.39 8.53
C ASP A 290 -20.07 -20.46 8.05
N LEU A 291 -20.25 -19.86 6.86
CA LEU A 291 -19.34 -18.84 6.32
C LEU A 291 -19.38 -17.53 7.13
N TYR A 292 -20.43 -17.37 7.93
CA TYR A 292 -20.65 -16.25 8.82
C TYR A 292 -21.44 -16.75 10.02
N GLU A 293 -21.05 -16.35 11.22
CA GLU A 293 -21.84 -16.61 12.42
C GLU A 293 -22.78 -15.42 12.67
N LYS A 294 -24.06 -15.69 12.94
CA LYS A 294 -25.00 -14.65 13.34
C LYS A 294 -24.72 -14.28 14.80
N ILE A 295 -24.00 -13.17 15.01
CA ILE A 295 -23.84 -12.60 16.35
C ILE A 295 -25.25 -12.20 16.85
N SER A 296 -25.64 -12.71 18.02
CA SER A 296 -26.92 -12.42 18.67
C SER A 296 -27.15 -10.92 18.74
N GLU A 297 -28.40 -10.48 18.47
CA GLU A 297 -28.82 -9.08 18.36
C GLU A 297 -28.06 -8.16 19.34
N CYS A 298 -27.15 -7.36 18.78
CA CYS A 298 -26.59 -6.23 19.52
C CYS A 298 -27.78 -5.31 19.78
N LYS A 299 -28.21 -5.22 21.05
CA LYS A 299 -29.20 -4.22 21.48
C LYS A 299 -28.59 -2.85 21.18
N LEU A 300 -28.93 -2.30 20.03
CA LEU A 300 -28.74 -0.89 19.73
C LEU A 300 -29.57 -0.14 20.76
N ASN A 301 -28.93 0.31 21.84
CA ASN A 301 -29.52 1.33 22.69
C ASN A 301 -29.70 2.55 21.80
N LYS A 302 -30.97 2.85 21.49
CA LYS A 302 -31.39 4.05 20.77
C LYS A 302 -30.92 5.32 21.47
#